data_AF-A0A4R8KYT0-F1
#
_entry.id   AF-A0A4R8KYT0-F1
#
_cell.length_a   1.000
_cell.length_b   1.000
_cell.length_c   1.000
_cell.angle_alpha   90.00
_cell.angle_beta   90.00
_cell.angle_gamma   90.00
#
_symmetry.space_group_name_H-M   'P 1'
#
loop_
_entity.id
_entity.type
_entity.pdbx_description
1 polymer ?
#
loop_
_entity_poly.entity_id
_entity_poly.type
_entity_poly.pdbx_seq_one_letter_code
_entity_poly.pdbx_strand_id
1 'polypeptide(L)'
;MKRLSLLAVWLACIGAAVLTLLRMLWSILSNPAKALRIAVALDRAGNAAANGVETETLSSRANRARSEGRRWGCILCRWLDWLDPHHCRDSAGT
;
A
#
# COMPACT_ATOMS: atom_id res chain seq x y z
N MET A 1 -21.97 10.50 -8.92
CA MET A 1 -21.79 9.40 -9.89
C MET A 1 -22.92 8.39 -9.71
N LYS A 2 -23.49 7.83 -10.79
CA LYS A 2 -24.52 6.78 -10.70
C LYS A 2 -23.86 5.44 -10.33
N ARG A 3 -24.57 4.55 -9.62
CA ARG A 3 -24.05 3.22 -9.22
C ARG A 3 -23.48 2.41 -10.39
N LEU A 4 -24.11 2.50 -11.56
CA LEU A 4 -23.66 1.85 -12.79
C LEU A 4 -22.26 2.32 -13.24
N SER A 5 -21.98 3.62 -13.10
CA SER A 5 -20.66 4.19 -13.41
C SER A 5 -19.60 3.67 -12.44
N LEU A 6 -19.94 3.48 -11.16
CA LEU A 6 -19.02 2.89 -10.18
C LEU A 6 -18.72 1.42 -10.48
N LEU A 7 -19.69 0.65 -10.99
CA LEU A 7 -19.46 -0.72 -11.44
C LEU A 7 -18.48 -0.77 -12.63
N ALA A 8 -18.62 0.15 -13.59
CA ALA A 8 -17.69 0.24 -14.70
C ALA A 8 -16.27 0.62 -14.22
N VAL A 9 -16.15 1.58 -13.30
CA VAL A 9 -14.86 1.94 -12.68
C VAL A 9 -14.27 0.75 -11.93
N TRP A 10 -15.09 0.01 -11.16
CA TRP A 10 -14.64 -1.17 -10.43
C TRP A 10 -14.11 -2.26 -11.37
N LEU A 11 -14.80 -2.56 -12.47
CA LEU A 11 -14.31 -3.50 -13.49
C LEU A 11 -12.98 -3.04 -14.09
N ALA A 12 -12.83 -1.75 -14.40
CA ALA A 12 -11.57 -1.19 -14.87
C ALA A 12 -10.46 -1.32 -13.82
N CYS A 13 -10.75 -1.11 -12.53
CA CYS A 13 -9.81 -1.30 -11.43
C CYS A 13 -9.34 -2.76 -11.32
N ILE A 14 -10.21 -3.75 -11.55
CA ILE A 14 -9.79 -5.16 -11.59
C ILE A 14 -8.76 -5.39 -12.70
N GLY A 15 -9.05 -4.92 -13.91
CA GLY A 15 -8.11 -5.04 -15.04
C GLY A 15 -6.78 -4.35 -14.74
N ALA A 16 -6.83 -3.15 -14.16
CA ALA A 16 -5.64 -2.42 -13.74
C ALA A 16 -4.85 -3.15 -12.64
N ALA A 17 -5.52 -3.77 -11.67
CA ALA A 17 -4.88 -4.54 -10.59
C ALA A 17 -4.15 -5.77 -11.16
N VAL A 18 -4.80 -6.54 -12.04
CA VAL A 18 -4.18 -7.70 -12.71
C VAL A 18 -2.95 -7.27 -13.51
N LEU A 19 -3.08 -6.23 -14.34
CA LEU A 19 -1.97 -5.70 -15.11
C LEU A 19 -0.82 -5.23 -14.21
N THR A 20 -1.13 -4.57 -13.11
CA THR A 20 -0.15 -4.06 -12.13
C THR A 20 0.64 -5.20 -11.51
N LEU A 21 -0.02 -6.28 -11.07
CA LEU A 21 0.64 -7.44 -10.50
C LEU A 21 1.52 -8.19 -11.52
N LEU A 22 1.03 -8.38 -12.75
CA LEU A 22 1.83 -8.97 -13.83
C LEU A 22 3.07 -8.11 -14.13
N ARG A 23 2.90 -6.79 -14.18
CA ARG A 23 4.00 -5.84 -14.43
C ARG A 23 4.99 -5.82 -13.28
N MET A 24 4.52 -5.93 -12.04
CA MET A 24 5.37 -6.02 -10.85
C MET A 24 6.21 -7.28 -10.90
N LEU A 25 5.61 -8.45 -11.18
CA LEU A 25 6.32 -9.72 -11.30
C LEU A 25 7.44 -9.67 -12.34
N TRP A 26 7.15 -9.14 -13.54
CA TRP A 26 8.18 -8.90 -14.55
C TRP A 26 9.28 -7.95 -14.04
N SER A 27 8.88 -6.87 -13.36
CA SER A 27 9.80 -5.83 -12.90
C SER A 27 10.70 -6.30 -11.76
N ILE A 28 10.30 -7.30 -10.96
CA ILE A 28 11.18 -7.92 -9.95
C ILE A 28 12.45 -8.45 -10.62
N LEU A 29 12.33 -9.02 -11.83
CA LEU A 29 13.47 -9.56 -12.58
C LEU A 29 14.19 -8.51 -13.43
N SER A 30 13.45 -7.54 -13.99
CA SER A 30 14.04 -6.58 -14.96
C SER A 30 14.46 -5.24 -14.37
N ASN A 31 13.76 -4.74 -13.35
CA ASN A 31 13.98 -3.41 -12.76
C ASN A 31 13.40 -3.36 -11.32
N PRO A 32 14.20 -3.73 -10.30
CA PRO A 32 13.75 -3.79 -8.91
C PRO A 32 13.20 -2.46 -8.38
N ALA A 33 13.78 -1.32 -8.78
CA ALA A 33 13.30 0.00 -8.38
C ALA A 33 11.86 0.27 -8.86
N LYS A 34 11.52 -0.20 -10.07
CA LYS A 34 10.15 -0.12 -10.58
C LYS A 34 9.20 -1.04 -9.82
N ALA A 35 9.64 -2.25 -9.47
CA ALA A 35 8.84 -3.17 -8.66
C ALA A 35 8.49 -2.54 -7.30
N LEU A 36 9.46 -1.88 -6.65
CA LEU A 36 9.24 -1.18 -5.39
C LEU A 36 8.25 -0.01 -5.53
N ARG A 37 8.35 0.80 -6.60
CA ARG A 37 7.37 1.86 -6.88
C ARG A 37 5.94 1.33 -7.04
N ILE A 38 5.79 0.18 -7.68
CA ILE A 38 4.48 -0.48 -7.81
C ILE A 38 3.98 -0.97 -6.45
N ALA A 39 4.85 -1.55 -5.63
CA ALA A 39 4.51 -1.98 -4.27
C ALA A 39 4.02 -0.80 -3.41
N VAL A 40 4.71 0.35 -3.45
CA VAL A 40 4.29 1.56 -2.73
C VAL A 40 2.93 2.08 -3.22
N ALA A 41 2.65 2.03 -4.52
CA ALA A 41 1.34 2.43 -5.06
C ALA A 41 0.22 1.50 -4.59
N LEU A 42 0.47 0.18 -4.54
CA LEU A 42 -0.48 -0.80 -4.01
C LEU A 42 -0.69 -0.61 -2.50
N ASP A 43 0.35 -0.26 -1.76
CA ASP A 43 0.25 0.02 -0.33
C ASP A 43 -0.65 1.24 -0.04
N ARG A 44 -0.50 2.34 -0.80
CA ARG A 44 -1.41 3.50 -0.72
C ARG A 44 -2.86 3.15 -1.06
N ALA A 45 -3.07 2.32 -2.08
CA ALA A 45 -4.41 1.81 -2.41
C ALA A 45 -4.99 0.96 -1.27
N GLY A 46 -4.16 0.12 -0.64
CA GLY A 46 -4.52 -0.65 0.56
C GLY A 46 -4.83 0.25 1.75
N ASN A 47 -4.07 1.33 1.95
CA ASN A 47 -4.34 2.31 3.00
C ASN A 47 -5.70 2.98 2.79
N ALA A 48 -6.00 3.43 1.56
CA ALA A 48 -7.29 4.02 1.21
C ALA A 48 -8.44 3.03 1.46
N ALA A 49 -8.28 1.76 1.05
CA ALA A 49 -9.25 0.70 1.33
C ALA A 49 -9.46 0.46 2.84
N ALA A 50 -8.41 0.66 3.64
CA ALA A 50 -8.44 0.57 5.09
C ALA A 50 -8.85 1.89 5.78
N ASN A 51 -9.64 2.75 5.12
CA ASN A 51 -10.12 4.05 5.59
C ASN A 51 -9.02 5.10 5.86
N GLY A 52 -7.87 4.97 5.21
CA GLY A 52 -6.78 5.95 5.22
C GLY A 52 -6.90 6.94 4.07
N VAL A 53 -5.98 7.90 4.03
CA VAL A 53 -5.86 8.85 2.92
C VAL A 53 -5.08 8.21 1.77
N GLU A 54 -5.52 8.43 0.53
CA GLU A 54 -4.99 7.84 -0.70
C GLU A 54 -3.55 8.22 -1.05
N THR A 55 -3.05 9.32 -0.47
CA THR A 55 -1.68 9.78 -0.65
C THR A 55 -0.71 9.20 0.36
N GLU A 56 -1.22 8.54 1.41
CA GLU A 56 -0.45 8.01 2.52
C GLU A 56 -0.29 6.49 2.43
N THR A 57 0.91 6.00 2.73
CA THR A 57 1.22 4.57 2.88
C THR A 57 0.64 3.98 4.17
N LEU A 58 0.31 2.69 4.15
CA LEU A 58 -0.21 2.01 5.33
C LEU A 58 0.87 1.91 6.42
N SER A 59 2.14 1.76 6.03
CA SER A 59 3.28 1.75 6.95
C SER A 59 3.51 3.11 7.63
N SER A 60 3.40 4.24 6.89
CA SER A 60 3.41 5.59 7.47
C SER A 60 2.27 5.79 8.48
N ARG A 61 1.05 5.38 8.11
CA ARG A 61 -0.11 5.44 9.01
C ARG A 61 0.07 4.57 10.24
N ALA A 62 0.65 3.38 10.08
CA ALA A 62 0.93 2.45 11.16
C ALA A 62 1.96 3.03 12.14
N ASN A 63 2.99 3.70 11.63
CA ASN A 63 3.98 4.38 12.45
C ASN A 63 3.35 5.50 13.29
N ARG A 64 2.48 6.34 12.69
CA ARG A 64 1.72 7.36 13.44
C ARG A 64 0.79 6.74 14.47
N ALA A 65 0.06 5.68 14.11
CA ALA A 65 -0.81 4.98 15.03
C ALA A 65 -0.06 4.35 16.22
N ARG A 66 1.15 3.83 15.98
CA ARG A 66 2.08 3.35 17.02
C ARG A 66 2.50 4.49 17.95
N SER A 67 2.87 5.67 17.41
CA SER A 67 3.24 6.83 18.25
C SER A 67 2.06 7.36 19.08
N GLU A 68 0.83 7.20 18.59
CA GLU A 68 -0.41 7.50 19.32
C GLU A 68 -0.82 6.40 20.32
N GLY A 69 -0.05 5.31 20.45
CA GLY A 69 -0.34 4.20 21.36
C GLY A 69 -1.45 3.24 20.88
N ARG A 70 -1.87 3.31 19.61
CA ARG A 70 -2.89 2.41 19.06
C ARG A 70 -2.30 1.03 18.77
N ARG A 71 -2.93 -0.02 19.32
CA ARG A 71 -2.46 -1.41 19.26
C ARG A 71 -2.25 -1.93 17.82
N TRP A 72 -3.12 -1.57 16.88
CA TRP A 72 -3.02 -2.05 15.51
C TRP A 72 -1.72 -1.58 14.82
N GLY A 73 -1.29 -0.34 15.09
CA GLY A 73 -0.04 0.20 14.56
C GLY A 73 1.17 -0.54 15.11
N CYS A 74 1.16 -0.88 16.39
CA CYS A 74 2.21 -1.70 17.01
C CYS A 74 2.30 -3.10 16.40
N ILE A 75 1.16 -3.77 16.17
CA ILE A 75 1.12 -5.12 15.59
C ILE A 75 1.64 -5.09 14.15
N LEU A 76 1.12 -4.17 13.32
CA LEU A 76 1.51 -4.08 11.93
C LEU A 76 2.98 -3.68 11.79
N CYS A 77 3.45 -2.67 12.53
CA CYS A 77 4.86 -2.30 12.48
C CYS A 77 5.79 -3.39 13.00
N ARG A 78 5.38 -4.19 13.99
CA ARG A 78 6.19 -5.35 14.41
C ARG A 78 6.34 -6.39 13.29
N TRP A 79 5.26 -6.63 12.54
CA TRP A 79 5.27 -7.55 11.41
C TRP A 79 6.12 -7.03 10.25
N LEU A 80 6.02 -5.74 9.94
CA LEU A 80 6.80 -5.09 8.89
C LEU A 80 8.29 -4.96 9.26
N ASP A 81 8.59 -4.54 10.50
CA ASP A 81 9.96 -4.43 11.03
C ASP A 81 10.65 -5.82 11.12
N TRP A 82 9.89 -6.92 11.11
CA TRP A 82 10.44 -8.28 11.03
C TRP A 82 10.86 -8.66 9.60
N LEU A 83 10.15 -8.19 8.58
CA LEU A 83 10.49 -8.40 7.17
C LEU A 83 11.63 -7.48 6.72
N ASP A 84 11.61 -6.23 7.18
CA ASP A 84 12.56 -5.18 6.84
C ASP A 84 12.83 -4.33 8.10
N PRO A 85 14.00 -4.45 8.75
CA PRO A 85 14.28 -3.75 9.99
C PRO A 85 14.05 -2.24 9.87
N HIS A 86 13.26 -1.68 10.79
CA HIS A 86 12.90 -0.25 10.84
C HIS A 86 11.97 0.25 9.72
N HIS A 87 11.34 -0.64 8.95
CA HIS A 87 10.44 -0.31 7.85
C HIS A 87 9.41 0.79 8.15
N CYS A 88 8.70 0.70 9.29
CA CYS A 88 7.68 1.69 9.65
C CYS A 88 8.28 3.08 9.93
N ARG A 89 9.48 3.12 10.51
CA ARG A 89 10.15 4.38 10.83
C ARG A 89 10.62 5.07 9.56
N ASP A 90 11.16 4.30 8.63
CA ASP A 90 11.72 4.80 7.38
C ASP A 90 10.63 5.21 6.38
N SER A 91 9.43 4.63 6.51
CA SER A 91 8.25 5.00 5.73
C SER A 91 7.51 6.23 6.28
N ALA A 92 7.95 6.83 7.39
CA ALA A 92 7.26 7.94 8.02
C ALA A 92 7.12 9.15 7.08
N GLY A 93 5.89 9.59 6.83
CA GLY A 93 5.60 10.76 5.98
C GLY A 93 5.48 10.46 4.48
N THR A 94 5.38 9.18 4.09
CA THR A 94 5.21 8.74 2.68
C THR A 94 3.80 8.33 2.31
#